data_AF-V6LV52-F1
#
_entry.id   AF-V6LV52-F1
#
_cell.length_a   1.000
_cell.length_b   1.000
_cell.length_c   1.000
_cell.angle_alpha   90.00
_cell.angle_beta   90.00
_cell.angle_gamma   90.00
#
_symmetry.space_group_name_H-M   'P 1'
#
loop_
_entity.id
_entity.type
_entity.pdbx_description
1 polymer ?
#
loop_
_entity_poly.entity_id
_entity_poly.type
_entity_poly.pdbx_seq_one_letter_code
_entity_poly.pdbx_strand_id
1 'polypeptide(L)'
;MDNSVAADGSNNLQMKYINYSSLDNVKKLTNELRKEIDLFYPKQSPAQRVGHYFCKDIISIIGIVQTSIQKREKMVSSIKDSRESWQKYFPVSSRLDLSPFQVQEFIEKRQKQILSLQSELCLLKRRHDRLYGESVKLE
;
A
#
# COMPACT_ATOMS: atom_id res chain seq x y z
N MET A 1 35.35 -4.37 -39.53
CA MET A 1 34.70 -3.58 -38.46
C MET A 1 33.30 -4.15 -38.33
N ASP A 2 33.07 -4.97 -37.31
CA ASP A 2 31.72 -5.42 -36.94
C ASP A 2 31.67 -5.41 -35.41
N ASN A 3 31.23 -4.27 -34.88
CA ASN A 3 30.84 -4.12 -33.48
C ASN A 3 29.33 -4.38 -33.42
N SER A 4 28.94 -5.64 -33.23
CA SER A 4 27.56 -5.95 -32.92
C SER A 4 27.48 -7.04 -31.85
N VAL A 5 26.74 -6.69 -30.81
CA VAL A 5 26.07 -7.59 -29.85
C VAL A 5 26.93 -8.08 -28.67
N ALA A 6 27.20 -7.16 -27.75
CA ALA A 6 27.42 -7.47 -26.34
C ALA A 6 26.35 -6.78 -25.45
N ALA A 7 25.10 -6.70 -25.94
CA ALA A 7 23.99 -6.04 -25.24
C ALA A 7 23.00 -7.02 -24.59
N ASP A 8 23.19 -8.34 -24.74
CA ASP A 8 22.26 -9.37 -24.22
C ASP A 8 22.66 -9.94 -22.85
N GLY A 9 23.88 -9.63 -22.38
CA GLY A 9 24.38 -10.10 -21.09
C GLY A 9 23.91 -9.26 -19.89
N SER A 10 23.54 -8.00 -20.11
CA SER A 10 23.32 -7.01 -19.04
C SER A 10 21.92 -7.10 -18.41
N ASN A 11 20.91 -7.52 -19.17
CA ASN A 11 19.54 -7.65 -18.68
C ASN A 11 19.29 -8.97 -17.92
N ASN A 12 20.12 -9.99 -18.12
CA ASN A 12 19.97 -11.30 -17.48
C ASN A 12 20.50 -11.36 -16.04
N LEU A 13 21.25 -10.35 -15.59
CA LEU A 13 21.77 -10.27 -14.21
C LEU A 13 20.82 -9.52 -13.26
N GLN A 14 19.95 -8.64 -13.76
CA GLN A 14 19.04 -7.87 -12.90
C GLN A 14 17.82 -8.66 -12.42
N MET A 15 17.50 -9.80 -13.06
CA MET A 15 16.31 -10.60 -12.71
C MET A 15 16.61 -11.76 -11.74
N LYS A 16 17.88 -12.04 -11.41
CA LYS A 16 18.27 -13.23 -10.61
C LYS A 16 18.05 -13.13 -9.10
N TYR A 17 17.64 -11.98 -8.57
CA TYR A 17 17.52 -11.77 -7.12
C TYR A 17 16.19 -11.18 -6.66
N ILE A 18 15.10 -11.37 -7.42
CA ILE A 18 13.76 -11.20 -6.83
C ILE A 18 13.47 -12.47 -6.02
N ASN A 19 14.11 -12.59 -4.85
CA ASN A 19 13.63 -13.52 -3.84
C ASN A 19 12.29 -12.98 -3.36
N TYR A 20 11.20 -13.61 -3.81
CA TYR A 20 9.85 -13.37 -3.32
C TYR A 20 9.82 -13.66 -1.82
N SER A 21 10.13 -12.64 -1.03
CA SER A 21 10.08 -12.74 0.43
C SER A 21 8.63 -12.57 0.85
N SER A 22 8.12 -13.51 1.65
CA SER A 22 6.79 -13.36 2.22
C SER A 22 6.70 -12.08 3.05
N LEU A 23 5.51 -11.48 3.16
CA LEU A 23 5.29 -10.31 4.01
C LEU A 23 5.73 -10.56 5.47
N ASP A 24 5.60 -11.80 5.95
CA ASP A 24 6.04 -12.18 7.29
C ASP A 24 7.57 -12.18 7.43
N ASN A 25 8.31 -12.59 6.40
CA ASN A 25 9.76 -12.52 6.40
C ASN A 25 10.23 -11.05 6.43
N VAL A 26 9.62 -10.19 5.61
CA VAL A 26 9.92 -8.74 5.62
C VAL A 26 9.61 -8.12 6.98
N LYS A 27 8.48 -8.51 7.59
CA LYS A 27 8.09 -8.06 8.93
C LYS A 27 9.09 -8.50 10.00
N LYS A 28 9.56 -9.76 9.94
CA LYS A 28 10.56 -10.30 10.88
C LYS A 28 11.87 -9.55 10.79
N LEU A 29 12.42 -9.40 9.58
CA LEU A 29 13.66 -8.65 9.34
C LEU A 29 13.55 -7.20 9.80
N THR A 30 12.42 -6.54 9.52
CA THR A 30 12.19 -5.16 9.93
C THR A 30 12.14 -5.02 11.46
N ASN A 31 11.55 -5.99 12.16
CA ASN A 31 11.53 -5.99 13.62
C ASN A 31 12.91 -6.24 14.24
N GLU A 32 13.75 -7.08 13.61
CA GLU A 32 15.14 -7.29 14.05
C GLU A 32 15.96 -6.01 13.86
N LEU A 33 15.89 -5.39 12.69
CA LEU A 33 16.54 -4.11 12.40
C LEU A 33 16.09 -3.01 13.37
N ARG A 34 14.78 -2.95 13.66
CA ARG A 34 14.21 -1.99 14.60
C ARG A 34 14.79 -2.15 16.01
N LYS A 35 15.04 -3.37 16.49
CA LYS A 35 15.62 -3.58 17.83
C LYS A 35 17.00 -2.94 17.95
N GLU A 36 17.81 -2.99 16.89
CA GLU A 36 19.14 -2.38 16.89
C GLU A 36 19.06 -0.85 16.80
N ILE A 37 18.15 -0.33 15.98
CA ILE A 37 18.01 1.12 15.78
C ILE A 37 17.36 1.82 16.99
N ASP A 38 16.38 1.17 17.63
CA ASP A 38 15.62 1.76 18.73
C ASP A 38 16.43 1.85 20.03
N LEU A 39 17.59 1.18 20.15
CA LEU A 39 18.46 1.23 21.34
C LEU A 39 18.80 2.66 21.79
N PHE A 40 18.90 3.58 20.83
CA PHE A 40 19.30 4.97 21.07
C PHE A 40 18.13 5.96 20.84
N TYR A 41 16.95 5.47 20.48
CA TYR A 41 15.74 6.27 20.33
C TYR A 41 15.11 6.54 21.72
N PRO A 42 14.51 7.73 21.98
CA PRO A 42 14.39 8.91 21.12
C PRO A 42 15.57 9.88 21.22
N LYS A 43 16.63 9.53 21.95
CA LYS A 43 17.73 10.45 22.32
C LYS A 43 18.60 10.91 21.14
N GLN A 44 18.51 10.23 19.99
CA GLN A 44 19.15 10.62 18.74
C GLN A 44 18.57 11.91 18.13
N SER A 45 19.40 12.65 17.38
CA SER A 45 18.96 13.82 16.60
C SER A 45 18.02 13.42 15.44
N PRO A 46 17.20 14.35 14.90
CA PRO A 46 16.26 14.03 13.82
C PRO A 46 16.90 13.33 12.60
N ALA A 47 18.10 13.75 12.18
CA ALA A 47 18.84 13.14 11.06
C ALA A 47 19.28 11.70 11.37
N GLN A 48 19.52 11.35 12.63
CA GLN A 48 19.92 10.01 13.05
C GLN A 48 18.71 9.08 13.27
N ARG A 49 17.49 9.62 13.39
CA ARG A 49 16.25 8.85 13.54
C ARG A 49 15.73 8.25 12.23
N VAL A 50 16.39 8.48 11.10
CA VAL A 50 15.95 8.01 9.78
C VAL A 50 15.68 6.51 9.77
N GLY A 51 16.56 5.72 10.39
CA GLY A 51 16.37 4.27 10.50
C GLY A 51 15.11 3.88 11.30
N HIS A 52 14.80 4.60 12.38
CA HIS A 52 13.61 4.34 13.19
C HIS A 52 12.34 4.62 12.38
N TYR A 53 12.30 5.76 11.68
CA TYR A 53 11.18 6.13 10.83
C TYR A 53 11.00 5.15 9.66
N PHE A 54 12.09 4.69 9.06
CA PHE A 54 12.07 3.65 8.04
C PHE A 54 11.42 2.35 8.53
N CYS A 55 11.84 1.82 9.68
CA CYS A 55 11.24 0.62 10.26
C CYS A 55 9.75 0.81 10.58
N LYS A 56 9.38 1.98 11.13
CA LYS A 56 8.00 2.33 11.44
C LYS A 56 7.12 2.36 10.19
N ASP A 57 7.61 2.95 9.11
CA ASP A 57 6.89 3.05 7.84
C ASP A 57 6.69 1.68 7.21
N ILE A 58 7.71 0.81 7.20
CA ILE A 58 7.58 -0.55 6.67
C ILE A 58 6.53 -1.35 7.44
N ILE A 59 6.57 -1.33 8.78
CA ILE A 59 5.58 -2.04 9.60
C ILE A 59 4.17 -1.53 9.32
N SER A 60 4.01 -0.22 9.15
CA SER A 60 2.72 0.39 8.80
C SER A 60 2.21 -0.07 7.43
N ILE A 61 3.08 -0.07 6.42
CA ILE A 61 2.74 -0.53 5.06
C ILE A 61 2.34 -2.01 5.07
N ILE A 62 3.11 -2.87 5.75
CA ILE A 62 2.79 -4.30 5.89
C ILE A 62 1.42 -4.46 6.54
N GLY A 63 1.12 -3.70 7.60
CA GLY A 63 -0.18 -3.72 8.27
C GLY A 63 -1.34 -3.34 7.33
N ILE A 64 -1.16 -2.30 6.51
CA ILE A 64 -2.15 -1.86 5.51
C ILE A 64 -2.38 -2.96 4.46
N VAL A 65 -1.31 -3.57 3.97
CA VAL A 65 -1.39 -4.65 2.97
C VAL A 65 -2.10 -5.88 3.54
N GLN A 66 -1.71 -6.34 4.73
CA GLN A 66 -2.34 -7.47 5.41
C GLN A 66 -3.84 -7.22 5.67
N THR A 67 -4.20 -6.02 6.14
CA THR A 67 -5.60 -5.63 6.35
C THR A 67 -6.40 -5.63 5.05
N SER A 68 -5.77 -5.20 3.95
CA SER A 68 -6.40 -5.17 2.63
C SER A 68 -6.63 -6.58 2.07
N ILE A 69 -5.68 -7.50 2.27
CA ILE A 69 -5.80 -8.91 1.90
C ILE A 69 -6.95 -9.57 2.69
N GLN A 70 -6.98 -9.40 4.01
CA GLN A 70 -8.05 -9.95 4.85
C GLN A 70 -9.43 -9.41 4.49
N LYS A 71 -9.55 -8.12 4.14
CA LYS A 71 -10.81 -7.54 3.66
C LYS A 71 -11.26 -8.18 2.35
N ARG A 72 -10.35 -8.44 1.41
CA ARG A 72 -10.67 -9.12 0.15
C ARG A 72 -11.12 -10.56 0.40
N GLU A 73 -10.43 -11.30 1.26
CA GLU A 73 -10.81 -12.69 1.59
C GLU A 73 -12.19 -12.77 2.25
N LYS A 74 -12.49 -11.87 3.19
CA LYS A 74 -13.83 -11.75 3.81
C LYS A 74 -14.92 -11.35 2.81
N MET A 75 -14.59 -10.51 1.84
CA MET A 75 -15.53 -10.09 0.79
C MET A 75 -15.82 -11.25 -0.17
N VAL A 76 -14.80 -12.04 -0.55
CA VAL A 76 -14.94 -13.21 -1.43
C VAL A 76 -15.73 -14.34 -0.75
N SER A 77 -15.58 -14.55 0.56
CA SER A 77 -16.38 -15.56 1.29
C SER A 77 -17.85 -15.15 1.48
N SER A 78 -18.14 -13.85 1.58
CA SER A 78 -19.50 -13.30 1.71
C SER A 78 -20.31 -13.29 0.40
N ILE A 79 -19.67 -13.47 -0.76
CA ILE A 79 -20.34 -13.51 -2.08
C ILE A 79 -21.09 -14.84 -2.31
N LYS A 80 -20.92 -15.85 -1.44
CA LYS A 80 -21.68 -17.11 -1.51
C LYS A 80 -23.14 -16.99 -1.05
N ASP A 81 -23.53 -15.90 -0.36
CA ASP A 81 -24.91 -15.62 0.08
C ASP A 81 -25.66 -14.62 -0.84
N SER A 82 -25.26 -14.53 -2.12
CA SER A 82 -25.39 -13.30 -2.92
C SER A 82 -26.72 -13.00 -3.62
N ARG A 83 -27.75 -13.86 -3.60
CA ARG A 83 -29.00 -13.53 -4.32
C ARG A 83 -30.05 -12.83 -3.46
N GLU A 84 -30.29 -13.33 -2.25
CA GLU A 84 -31.29 -12.75 -1.32
C GLU A 84 -30.80 -11.44 -0.71
N SER A 85 -29.51 -11.37 -0.35
CA SER A 85 -28.86 -10.15 0.13
C SER A 85 -28.85 -9.05 -0.93
N TRP A 86 -28.72 -9.41 -2.22
CA TRP A 86 -28.78 -8.44 -3.32
C TRP A 86 -30.13 -7.77 -3.46
N GLN A 87 -31.21 -8.56 -3.51
CA GLN A 87 -32.58 -8.04 -3.66
C GLN A 87 -33.01 -7.14 -2.49
N LYS A 88 -32.41 -7.31 -1.31
CA LYS A 88 -32.61 -6.44 -0.15
C LYS A 88 -32.10 -5.01 -0.38
N TYR A 89 -30.95 -4.84 -1.03
CA TYR A 89 -30.33 -3.52 -1.24
C TYR A 89 -30.62 -2.93 -2.63
N PHE A 90 -30.92 -3.80 -3.61
CA PHE A 90 -31.22 -3.43 -4.99
C PHE A 90 -32.49 -4.19 -5.45
N PRO A 91 -33.69 -3.76 -5.00
CA PRO A 91 -34.93 -4.39 -5.40
C PRO A 91 -35.16 -4.24 -6.92
N VAL A 92 -35.70 -5.28 -7.53
CA VAL A 92 -35.91 -5.41 -9.00
C VAL A 92 -36.82 -4.31 -9.57
N SER A 93 -37.53 -3.57 -8.71
CA SER A 93 -38.38 -2.42 -9.05
C SER A 93 -37.67 -1.05 -9.01
N SER A 94 -36.36 -1.01 -8.73
CA SER A 94 -35.61 0.25 -8.75
C SER A 94 -35.43 0.74 -10.19
N ARG A 95 -35.54 2.06 -10.43
CA ARG A 95 -35.39 2.68 -11.77
C ARG A 95 -34.04 2.45 -12.45
N LEU A 96 -33.10 1.82 -11.74
CA LEU A 96 -31.78 1.46 -12.24
C LEU A 96 -31.86 -0.01 -12.66
N ASP A 97 -32.13 -0.26 -13.94
CA ASP A 97 -32.06 -1.58 -14.59
C ASP A 97 -30.60 -2.09 -14.69
N LEU A 98 -29.85 -2.02 -13.59
CA LEU A 98 -28.48 -2.46 -13.53
C LEU A 98 -28.43 -3.89 -13.00
N SER A 99 -27.79 -4.76 -13.77
CA SER A 99 -27.49 -6.13 -13.35
C SER A 99 -26.61 -6.13 -12.09
N PRO A 100 -26.73 -7.13 -11.21
CA PRO A 100 -25.87 -7.28 -10.04
C PRO A 100 -24.37 -7.15 -10.35
N PHE A 101 -23.95 -7.69 -11.50
CA PHE A 101 -22.58 -7.62 -11.97
C PHE A 101 -22.14 -6.19 -12.33
N GLN A 102 -23.02 -5.40 -12.94
CA GLN A 102 -22.72 -4.02 -13.33
C GLN A 102 -22.61 -3.10 -12.11
N VAL A 103 -23.50 -3.31 -11.12
CA VAL A 103 -23.43 -2.55 -9.87
C VAL A 103 -22.17 -2.91 -9.09
N GLN A 104 -21.81 -4.20 -9.04
CA GLN A 104 -20.56 -4.65 -8.42
C GLN A 104 -19.33 -4.00 -9.07
N GLU A 105 -19.25 -3.99 -10.41
CA GLU A 105 -18.17 -3.34 -11.14
C GLU A 105 -18.09 -1.84 -10.84
N PHE A 106 -19.25 -1.16 -10.77
CA PHE A 106 -19.31 0.26 -10.44
C PHE A 106 -18.84 0.53 -9.01
N ILE A 107 -19.26 -0.30 -8.04
CA ILE A 107 -18.82 -0.21 -6.65
C ILE A 107 -17.31 -0.40 -6.57
N GLU A 108 -16.75 -1.41 -7.23
CA GLU A 108 -15.30 -1.67 -7.24
C GLU A 108 -14.52 -0.49 -7.84
N LYS A 109 -15.02 0.10 -8.94
CA LYS A 109 -14.44 1.30 -9.54
C LYS A 109 -14.46 2.48 -8.57
N ARG A 110 -15.58 2.72 -7.87
CA ARG A 110 -15.69 3.79 -6.87
C ARG A 110 -14.78 3.55 -5.67
N GLN A 111 -14.65 2.32 -5.19
CA GLN A 111 -13.73 1.98 -4.11
C GLN A 111 -12.27 2.27 -4.49
N LYS A 112 -11.85 1.92 -5.71
CA LYS A 112 -10.50 2.25 -6.21
C LYS A 112 -10.26 3.76 -6.24
N GLN A 113 -11.24 4.55 -6.68
CA GLN A 113 -11.16 6.01 -6.68
C GLN A 113 -11.00 6.58 -5.27
N ILE A 114 -11.79 6.08 -4.31
CA ILE A 114 -11.70 6.50 -2.90
C ILE A 114 -10.31 6.22 -2.34
N LEU A 115 -9.75 5.04 -2.60
CA LEU A 115 -8.40 4.69 -2.15
C LEU A 115 -7.32 5.60 -2.74
N SER A 116 -7.44 5.98 -4.02
CA SER A 116 -6.54 6.93 -4.67
C SER A 116 -6.63 8.32 -4.03
N LEU A 117 -7.84 8.80 -3.76
CA LEU A 117 -8.02 10.11 -3.10
C LEU A 117 -7.46 10.11 -1.68
N GLN A 118 -7.59 8.99 -0.95
CA GLN A 118 -7.04 8.86 0.39
C GLN A 118 -5.50 8.90 0.40
N SER A 119 -4.85 8.28 -0.59
CA SER A 119 -3.38 8.33 -0.71
C SER A 119 -2.90 9.74 -1.05
N GLU A 120 -3.57 10.43 -1.97
CA GLU A 120 -3.30 11.83 -2.30
C GLU A 120 -3.46 12.76 -1.09
N LEU A 121 -4.54 12.60 -0.32
CA LEU A 121 -4.78 13.39 0.89
C LEU A 121 -3.68 13.14 1.93
N CYS A 122 -3.26 11.89 2.11
CA CYS A 122 -2.15 11.54 3.00
C CYS A 122 -0.82 12.22 2.56
N LEU A 123 -0.51 12.21 1.26
CA LEU A 123 0.67 12.88 0.72
C LEU A 123 0.62 14.40 0.93
N LEU A 124 -0.52 15.02 0.66
CA LEU A 124 -0.75 16.45 0.89
C LEU A 124 -0.57 16.81 2.36
N LYS A 125 -1.14 16.01 3.27
CA LYS A 125 -0.97 16.23 4.72
C LYS A 125 0.49 16.16 5.15
N ARG A 126 1.24 15.14 4.69
CA ARG A 126 2.69 15.04 4.95
C ARG A 126 3.49 16.20 4.37
N ARG A 127 3.08 16.76 3.23
CA ARG A 127 3.72 17.93 2.63
C ARG A 127 3.43 19.19 3.45
N HIS A 128 2.19 19.37 3.86
CA HIS A 128 1.77 20.45 4.76
C HIS A 128 2.55 20.41 6.07
N ASP A 129 2.61 19.25 6.74
CA ASP A 129 3.30 19.09 8.02
C ASP A 129 4.82 19.37 7.90
N ARG A 130 5.43 19.04 6.75
CA ARG A 130 6.82 19.40 6.46
C ARG A 130 7.02 20.91 6.31
N LEU A 131 6.19 21.55 5.49
CA LEU A 131 6.28 23.01 5.28
C LEU A 131 6.03 23.80 6.57
N TYR A 132 5.13 23.32 7.43
CA TYR A 132 4.85 23.97 8.72
C TYR A 132 5.97 23.75 9.77
N GLY A 133 6.76 22.69 9.61
CA GLY A 133 7.90 22.37 10.48
C GLY A 133 9.22 22.97 10.03
N GLU A 134 9.30 23.55 8.83
CA GLU A 134 10.47 24.25 8.33
C GLU A 134 10.52 25.67 8.90
N SER A 135 11.59 26.00 9.63
CA SER A 135 11.84 27.38 10.06
C SER A 135 12.21 28.22 8.84
N VAL A 136 11.34 29.17 8.51
CA VAL A 136 11.63 30.18 7.48
C VAL A 136 12.82 31.01 7.98
N LYS A 137 14.00 30.79 7.42
CA LYS A 137 15.10 31.74 7.56
C LYS A 137 14.74 32.96 6.72
N LEU A 138 14.33 34.02 7.40
CA LEU A 138 14.32 35.36 6.81
C LEU A 138 15.79 35.81 6.74
N GLU A 139 16.34 35.82 5.54
CA GLU A 139 17.54 36.59 5.22
C GLU A 139 17.21 38.08 5.10
#